data_AF-A0A1G3I8F8-F1
#
_entry.id   AF-A0A1G3I8F8-F1
#
_cell.length_a   1.000
_cell.length_b   1.000
_cell.length_c   1.000
_cell.angle_alpha   90.00
_cell.angle_beta   90.00
_cell.angle_gamma   90.00
#
_symmetry.space_group_name_H-M   'P 1'
#
loop_
_entity.id
_entity.type
_entity.pdbx_description
1 polymer ?
#
loop_
_entity_poly.entity_id
_entity_poly.type
_entity_poly.pdbx_seq_one_letter_code
_entity_poly.pdbx_strand_id
1 'polypeptide(L)'
;MILDAGENGIIGDMVVTNVNDVPVELLVEGEGPVLRGKHIIRAEDANTPSLKIYYMITCMYINPGSFEQNYKSLLKLSRELVTEVPSTGMIMADIGECLIDNDLRGAHEKCFELLRYEAYLEQVVADGHGGKNA
;
A
#
# COMPACT_ATOMS: atom_id res chain seq x y z
N MET A 1 10.37 -8.99 -11.04
CA MET A 1 10.31 -7.53 -10.76
C MET A 1 10.94 -6.79 -11.93
N ILE A 2 10.30 -5.74 -12.43
CA ILE A 2 10.87 -4.89 -13.49
C ILE A 2 11.19 -3.54 -12.88
N LEU A 3 12.43 -3.08 -13.07
CA LEU A 3 12.89 -1.74 -12.71
C LEU A 3 13.08 -0.93 -13.99
N ASP A 4 12.40 0.21 -14.09
CA ASP A 4 12.57 1.14 -15.20
C ASP A 4 13.96 1.80 -15.14
N ALA A 5 14.37 2.48 -16.22
CA ALA A 5 15.68 3.14 -16.29
C ALA A 5 15.84 4.16 -15.15
N GLY A 6 16.93 4.04 -14.38
CA GLY A 6 17.17 4.90 -13.20
C GLY A 6 16.26 4.62 -11.99
N GLU A 7 15.36 3.63 -12.04
CA GLU A 7 14.44 3.33 -10.93
C GLU A 7 15.16 2.61 -9.78
N ASN A 8 14.71 2.89 -8.56
CA ASN A 8 15.13 2.18 -7.35
C ASN A 8 14.12 1.11 -6.94
N GLY A 9 14.53 0.19 -6.07
CA GLY A 9 13.67 -0.79 -5.41
C GLY A 9 14.28 -1.26 -4.09
N ILE A 10 13.50 -2.02 -3.33
CA ILE A 10 13.93 -2.70 -2.10
C ILE A 10 13.85 -4.20 -2.34
N ILE A 11 14.91 -4.92 -1.94
CA ILE A 11 14.95 -6.38 -1.85
C ILE A 11 15.57 -6.75 -0.50
N GLY A 12 14.78 -7.32 0.41
CA GLY A 12 15.24 -7.57 1.77
C GLY A 12 15.58 -6.27 2.50
N ASP A 13 16.82 -6.17 2.93
CA ASP A 13 17.44 -4.99 3.55
C ASP A 13 18.24 -4.12 2.55
N MET A 14 18.23 -4.48 1.27
CA MET A 14 19.02 -3.83 0.23
C MET A 14 18.18 -2.84 -0.58
N VAL A 15 18.80 -1.71 -0.93
CA VAL A 15 18.31 -0.83 -2.00
C VAL A 15 18.98 -1.23 -3.30
N VAL A 16 18.18 -1.48 -4.33
CA VAL A 16 18.64 -1.83 -5.67
C VAL A 16 18.33 -0.70 -6.61
N THR A 17 19.30 -0.28 -7.41
CA THR A 17 19.14 0.80 -8.39
C THR A 17 19.46 0.27 -9.78
N ASN A 18 18.55 0.49 -10.73
CA ASN A 18 18.85 0.28 -12.13
C ASN A 18 19.71 1.42 -12.66
N VAL A 19 21.01 1.19 -12.83
CA VAL A 19 21.97 2.18 -13.33
C VAL A 19 22.02 2.29 -14.86
N ASN A 20 21.23 1.48 -15.57
CA ASN A 20 21.17 1.50 -17.03
C ASN A 20 20.07 2.44 -17.55
N ASP A 21 20.21 2.85 -18.81
CA ASP A 21 19.21 3.65 -19.53
C ASP A 21 18.04 2.83 -20.11
N VAL A 22 17.96 1.54 -19.78
CA VAL A 22 16.90 0.62 -20.23
C VAL A 22 16.29 -0.12 -19.04
N PRO A 23 15.02 -0.57 -19.12
CA PRO A 23 14.42 -1.40 -18.08
C PRO A 23 15.19 -2.70 -17.86
N VAL A 24 15.26 -3.13 -16.60
CA VAL A 24 15.89 -4.41 -16.22
C VAL A 24 14.84 -5.30 -15.55
N GLU A 25 14.76 -6.55 -16.02
CA GLU A 25 13.95 -7.59 -15.40
C GLU A 25 14.80 -8.40 -14.42
N LEU A 26 14.31 -8.52 -13.18
CA LEU A 26 14.93 -9.25 -12.10
C LEU A 26 14.00 -10.37 -11.65
N LEU A 27 14.48 -11.61 -11.67
CA LEU A 27 13.88 -12.70 -10.90
C LEU A 27 14.37 -12.59 -9.45
N VAL A 28 13.45 -12.55 -8.49
CA VAL A 28 13.74 -12.42 -7.06
C VAL A 28 13.01 -13.55 -6.34
N GLU A 29 13.76 -14.40 -5.65
CA GLU A 29 13.24 -15.57 -4.93
C GLU A 29 13.65 -15.47 -3.45
N GLY A 30 12.71 -15.69 -2.53
CA GLY A 30 12.93 -15.66 -1.09
C GLY A 30 11.77 -15.01 -0.32
N GLU A 31 11.91 -14.99 1.01
CA GLU A 31 10.89 -14.54 1.97
C GLU A 31 10.99 -13.06 2.35
N GLY A 32 11.99 -12.34 1.80
CA GLY A 32 12.26 -10.95 2.13
C GLY A 32 11.29 -9.96 1.46
N PRO A 33 11.20 -8.71 1.98
CA PRO A 33 10.42 -7.66 1.35
C PRO A 33 10.88 -7.35 -0.07
N VAL A 34 9.95 -7.23 -1.01
CA VAL A 34 10.25 -6.82 -2.39
C VAL A 34 9.33 -5.68 -2.79
N LEU A 35 9.92 -4.49 -3.01
CA LEU A 35 9.16 -3.30 -3.42
C LEU A 35 9.84 -2.58 -4.57
N ARG A 36 9.02 -2.04 -5.47
CA ARG A 36 9.46 -1.09 -6.48
C ARG A 36 9.49 0.32 -5.91
N GLY A 37 10.43 1.14 -6.37
CA GLY A 37 10.62 2.52 -5.92
C GLY A 37 9.35 3.36 -6.00
N LYS A 38 8.58 3.21 -7.09
CA LYS A 38 7.30 3.91 -7.25
C LYS A 38 6.20 3.49 -6.27
N HIS A 39 6.35 2.35 -5.60
CA HIS A 39 5.45 1.87 -4.55
C HIS A 39 5.95 2.29 -3.15
N ILE A 40 7.13 2.90 -3.05
CA ILE A 40 7.63 3.43 -1.78
C ILE A 40 7.15 4.87 -1.68
N ILE A 41 6.24 5.13 -0.74
CA ILE A 41 5.76 6.48 -0.45
C ILE A 41 6.35 7.00 0.86
N ARG A 42 6.48 8.32 0.99
CA ARG A 42 6.86 8.94 2.27
C ARG A 42 5.63 9.22 3.10
N ALA A 43 5.84 9.44 4.41
CA ALA A 43 4.76 9.81 5.33
C ALA A 43 3.99 11.07 4.87
N GLU A 44 4.67 12.02 4.25
CA GLU A 44 4.10 13.26 3.70
C GLU A 44 3.25 13.06 2.44
N ASP A 45 3.43 11.94 1.73
CA ASP A 45 2.64 11.59 0.56
C ASP A 45 1.36 10.83 0.95
N ALA A 46 1.29 10.32 2.19
CA ALA A 46 0.18 9.54 2.71
C ALA A 46 -1.02 10.43 3.11
N ASN A 47 -1.64 11.06 2.11
CA ASN A 47 -2.61 12.13 2.30
C ASN A 47 -4.08 11.67 2.30
N THR A 48 -4.37 10.45 1.86
CA THR A 48 -5.71 9.86 1.90
C THR A 48 -5.82 8.78 2.99
N PRO A 49 -7.02 8.44 3.47
CA PRO A 49 -7.21 7.34 4.43
C PRO A 49 -6.55 6.03 3.99
N SER A 50 -6.73 5.63 2.74
CA SER A 50 -6.17 4.38 2.21
C SER A 50 -4.65 4.45 2.03
N LEU A 51 -4.11 5.61 1.63
CA LEU A 51 -2.66 5.82 1.58
C LEU A 51 -1.99 5.77 2.96
N LYS A 52 -2.66 6.23 4.02
CA LYS A 52 -2.14 6.13 5.40
C LYS A 52 -2.04 4.69 5.86
N ILE A 53 -3.07 3.88 5.57
CA ILE A 53 -3.08 2.44 5.86
C ILE A 53 -1.99 1.73 5.05
N TYR A 54 -1.91 2.01 3.75
CA TYR A 54 -0.87 1.50 2.87
C TYR A 54 0.53 1.83 3.38
N TYR A 55 0.76 3.08 3.80
CA TYR A 55 2.04 3.51 4.36
C TYR A 55 2.41 2.72 5.63
N MET A 56 1.47 2.54 6.57
CA MET A 56 1.73 1.74 7.78
C MET A 56 2.09 0.30 7.47
N ILE A 57 1.32 -0.35 6.60
CA ILE A 57 1.58 -1.75 6.22
C ILE A 57 2.91 -1.86 5.47
N THR A 58 3.22 -0.90 4.59
CA THR A 58 4.53 -0.84 3.92
C THR A 58 5.67 -0.70 4.92
N CYS A 59 5.56 0.17 5.94
CA CYS A 59 6.58 0.29 6.99
C CYS A 59 6.78 -1.02 7.77
N MET A 60 5.69 -1.71 8.11
CA MET A 60 5.76 -3.01 8.79
C MET A 60 6.36 -4.09 7.90
N TYR A 61 6.06 -4.07 6.60
CA TYR A 61 6.61 -5.01 5.62
C TYR A 61 8.11 -4.81 5.42
N ILE A 62 8.58 -3.57 5.16
CA ILE A 62 10.01 -3.29 4.91
C ILE A 62 10.87 -3.42 6.17
N ASN A 63 10.28 -3.17 7.35
CA ASN A 63 10.97 -3.23 8.62
C ASN A 63 10.07 -3.98 9.63
N PRO A 64 10.19 -5.31 9.71
CA PRO A 64 9.40 -6.13 10.64
C PRO A 64 9.53 -5.69 12.10
N GLY A 65 10.68 -5.12 12.50
CA GLY A 65 10.90 -4.58 13.85
C GLY A 65 10.02 -3.36 14.18
N SER A 66 9.37 -2.74 13.18
CA SER A 66 8.46 -1.62 13.36
C SER A 66 7.01 -2.03 13.63
N PHE A 67 6.68 -3.32 13.59
CA PHE A 67 5.31 -3.83 13.71
C PHE A 67 4.59 -3.32 14.96
N GLU A 68 5.16 -3.55 16.14
CA GLU A 68 4.56 -3.14 17.42
C GLU A 68 4.28 -1.63 17.50
N GLN A 69 5.18 -0.82 16.96
CA GLN A 69 5.04 0.64 16.96
C GLN A 69 3.92 1.10 16.02
N ASN A 70 3.79 0.47 14.86
CA ASN A 70 2.88 0.89 13.79
C ASN A 70 1.49 0.26 13.92
N TYR A 71 1.38 -0.93 14.52
CA TYR A 71 0.14 -1.69 14.59
C TYR A 71 -0.98 -0.94 15.34
N LYS A 72 -0.65 -0.26 16.44
CA LYS A 72 -1.63 0.56 17.18
C LYS A 72 -2.19 1.71 16.33
N SER A 73 -1.33 2.36 15.54
CA SER A 73 -1.72 3.44 14.63
C SER A 73 -2.55 2.89 13.47
N LEU A 74 -2.16 1.75 12.90
CA LEU A 74 -2.95 1.05 11.89
C LEU A 74 -4.35 0.74 12.40
N LEU A 75 -4.50 0.12 13.57
CA LEU A 75 -5.82 -0.21 14.13
C LEU A 75 -6.72 1.00 14.30
N LYS A 76 -6.15 2.16 14.65
CA LYS A 76 -6.91 3.41 14.73
C LYS A 76 -7.39 3.84 13.35
N LEU A 77 -6.49 3.90 12.37
CA LEU A 77 -6.82 4.26 10.99
C LEU A 77 -7.87 3.33 10.37
N SER A 78 -7.73 2.02 10.59
CA SER A 78 -8.69 1.02 10.12
C SER A 78 -10.09 1.25 10.68
N ARG A 79 -10.21 1.59 11.97
CA ARG A 79 -11.50 1.87 12.60
C ARG A 79 -12.12 3.17 12.08
N GLU A 80 -11.32 4.21 11.94
CA GLU A 80 -11.75 5.50 11.37
C GLU A 80 -12.29 5.28 9.95
N LEU A 81 -11.54 4.59 9.09
CA LEU A 81 -11.94 4.29 7.72
C LEU A 81 -13.23 3.47 7.65
N VAL A 82 -13.36 2.37 8.40
CA VAL A 82 -14.58 1.54 8.35
C VAL A 82 -15.79 2.26 8.95
N THR A 83 -15.57 3.18 9.89
CA THR A 83 -16.66 4.01 10.44
C THR A 83 -17.14 5.04 9.41
N GLU A 84 -16.23 5.71 8.72
CA GLU A 84 -16.55 6.74 7.73
C GLU A 84 -17.05 6.14 6.41
N VAL A 85 -16.48 5.02 5.99
CA VAL A 85 -16.76 4.33 4.73
C VAL A 85 -16.99 2.83 4.99
N PRO A 86 -18.17 2.43 5.51
CA PRO A 86 -18.45 1.04 5.90
C PRO A 86 -18.27 -0.01 4.78
N SER A 87 -18.36 0.39 3.52
CA SER A 87 -18.14 -0.49 2.37
C SER A 87 -16.69 -0.97 2.23
N THR A 88 -15.73 -0.36 2.92
CA THR A 88 -14.34 -0.83 3.01
C THR A 88 -14.14 -2.01 3.97
N GLY A 89 -15.17 -2.36 4.76
CA GLY A 89 -15.06 -3.33 5.85
C GLY A 89 -14.53 -4.71 5.42
N MET A 90 -14.93 -5.21 4.25
CA MET A 90 -14.44 -6.50 3.75
C MET A 90 -12.96 -6.43 3.37
N ILE A 91 -12.53 -5.38 2.66
CA ILE A 91 -11.13 -5.19 2.27
C ILE A 91 -10.25 -5.08 3.53
N MET A 92 -10.74 -4.39 4.56
CA MET A 92 -10.02 -4.28 5.83
C MET A 92 -9.99 -5.58 6.63
N ALA A 93 -11.02 -6.43 6.50
CA ALA A 93 -11.02 -7.76 7.11
C ALA A 93 -9.97 -8.66 6.45
N ASP A 94 -9.91 -8.69 5.11
CA ASP A 94 -8.88 -9.42 4.35
C ASP A 94 -7.46 -8.97 4.75
N ILE A 95 -7.23 -7.66 4.86
CA ILE A 95 -5.94 -7.12 5.33
C ILE A 95 -5.64 -7.62 6.75
N GLY A 96 -6.64 -7.59 7.63
CA GLY A 96 -6.50 -8.05 9.02
C GLY A 96 -6.15 -9.53 9.13
N GLU A 97 -6.74 -10.39 8.29
CA GLU A 97 -6.44 -11.82 8.22
C GLU A 97 -4.97 -12.06 7.84
N CYS A 98 -4.47 -11.41 6.79
CA CYS A 98 -3.05 -11.47 6.42
C CYS A 98 -2.13 -11.06 7.57
N LEU A 99 -2.48 -10.03 8.33
CA LEU A 99 -1.67 -9.58 9.48
C LEU A 99 -1.66 -10.60 10.64
N ILE A 100 -2.78 -11.30 10.87
CA ILE A 100 -2.87 -12.37 11.88
C ILE A 100 -1.97 -13.54 11.50
N ASP A 101 -1.93 -13.88 10.22
CA ASP A 101 -1.11 -14.98 9.68
C ASP A 101 0.37 -14.59 9.49
N ASN A 102 0.75 -13.36 9.84
CA ASN A 102 2.07 -12.77 9.61
C ASN A 102 2.46 -12.73 8.10
N ASP A 103 1.46 -12.74 7.21
CA ASP A 103 1.62 -12.54 5.78
C ASP A 103 1.62 -11.04 5.44
N LEU A 104 2.72 -10.38 5.77
CA LEU A 104 2.92 -8.94 5.50
C LEU A 104 2.94 -8.63 3.99
N ARG A 105 3.32 -9.61 3.16
CA ARG A 105 3.31 -9.47 1.71
C ARG A 105 1.87 -9.45 1.18
N GLY A 106 1.05 -10.41 1.59
CA GLY A 106 -0.37 -10.45 1.28
C GLY A 106 -1.10 -9.20 1.78
N ALA A 107 -0.81 -8.75 3.00
CA ALA A 107 -1.38 -7.51 3.54
C ALA A 107 -1.01 -6.29 2.66
N HIS A 108 0.24 -6.20 2.19
CA HIS A 108 0.69 -5.14 1.28
C HIS A 108 -0.02 -5.22 -0.07
N GLU A 109 -0.16 -6.42 -0.63
CA GLU A 109 -0.86 -6.66 -1.89
C GLU A 109 -2.34 -6.26 -1.81
N LYS A 110 -3.01 -6.58 -0.70
CA LYS A 110 -4.41 -6.20 -0.44
C LYS A 110 -4.61 -4.69 -0.30
N CYS A 111 -3.59 -3.94 0.12
CA CYS A 111 -3.69 -2.49 0.12
C CYS A 111 -3.89 -1.91 -1.29
N PHE A 112 -3.41 -2.56 -2.36
CA PHE A 112 -3.68 -2.09 -3.73
C PHE A 112 -5.16 -2.21 -4.10
N GLU A 113 -5.89 -3.14 -3.49
CA GLU A 113 -7.35 -3.23 -3.63
C GLU A 113 -8.01 -2.04 -2.93
N LEU A 114 -7.57 -1.73 -1.70
CA LEU A 114 -8.07 -0.60 -0.95
C LEU A 114 -7.85 0.74 -1.69
N LEU A 115 -6.64 0.96 -2.21
CA LEU A 115 -6.29 2.17 -2.98
C LEU A 115 -7.14 2.30 -4.25
N ARG A 116 -7.37 1.19 -4.97
CA ARG A 116 -8.24 1.17 -6.15
C ARG A 116 -9.69 1.49 -5.79
N TYR A 117 -10.16 0.98 -4.66
CA TYR A 117 -11.52 1.22 -4.20
C TYR A 117 -11.74 2.69 -3.79
N GLU A 118 -10.79 3.29 -3.07
CA GLU A 118 -10.82 4.72 -2.75
C GLU A 118 -10.88 5.59 -4.03
N ALA A 119 -10.00 5.33 -5.00
CA ALA A 119 -10.00 6.04 -6.28
C ALA A 119 -11.33 5.88 -7.05
N TYR A 120 -11.95 4.70 -7.01
CA TYR A 120 -13.27 4.47 -7.59
C TYR A 120 -14.35 5.32 -6.92
N LEU A 121 -14.35 5.40 -5.58
CA LEU A 121 -15.32 6.22 -4.84
C LEU A 121 -15.16 7.71 -5.18
N GLU A 122 -13.93 8.20 -5.31
CA GLU A 122 -13.64 9.59 -5.72
C GLU A 122 -14.21 9.89 -7.11
N GLN A 123 -14.07 8.97 -8.07
CA GLN A 123 -14.64 9.11 -9.42
C GLN A 123 -16.17 9.15 -9.38
N VAL A 124 -16.80 8.22 -8.66
CA VAL A 124 -18.27 8.19 -8.53
C VAL A 124 -18.81 9.48 -7.92
N VAL A 125 -18.11 10.02 -6.92
CA VAL A 125 -18.48 11.31 -6.32
C VAL A 125 -18.31 12.45 -7.34
N ALA A 126 -17.21 12.50 -8.09
CA ALA A 126 -16.98 13.53 -9.10
C ALA A 126 -18.05 13.52 -10.20
N ASP A 127 -18.39 12.33 -10.71
CA ASP A 127 -19.40 12.16 -11.77
C ASP A 127 -20.82 12.49 -11.29
N GLY A 128 -21.13 12.12 -10.03
CA GLY A 128 -22.43 12.43 -9.41
C GLY A 128 -22.69 13.92 -9.21
N HIS A 129 -21.65 14.76 -9.13
CA HIS A 129 -21.78 16.22 -9.05
C HIS A 129 -21.90 16.90 -10.44
N GLY A 130 -21.58 16.20 -11.53
CA GLY A 130 -21.71 16.71 -12.90
C GLY A 130 -23.13 16.65 -13.49
N GLY A 131 -24.05 15.90 -12.87
CA GLY A 131 -25.40 15.63 -13.40
C GLY A 131 -26.52 16.54 -12.92
N LYS A 132 -26.26 17.59 -12.14
CA LYS A 132 -27.30 18.47 -11.56
C LYS A 132 -27.50 19.83 -12.23
N ASN A 133 -26.83 20.10 -13.35
CA ASN A 133 -27.02 21.32 -14.14
C ASN A 133 -27.34 20.98 -15.60
N ALA A 134 -28.58 20.57 -15.86
CA ALA A 134 -29.20 20.58 -17.19
C ALA A 134 -30.70 20.81 -17.05
#